data_AF-A0A3D2B3E6-F1
#
_entry.id   AF-A0A3D2B3E6-F1
#
_cell.length_a   1.000
_cell.length_b   1.000
_cell.length_c   1.000
_cell.angle_alpha   90.00
_cell.angle_beta   90.00
_cell.angle_gamma   90.00
#
_symmetry.space_group_name_H-M   'P 1'
#
loop_
_entity.id
_entity.type
_entity.pdbx_description
1 polymer ?
#
loop_
_entity_poly.entity_id
_entity_poly.type
_entity_poly.pdbx_seq_one_letter_code
_entity_poly.pdbx_strand_id
1 'polypeptide(L)'
;FRSSGAGGQHVNTTDSAIRITHLPTGIVVECQDERSQHKNKAKALSVLGARIHAAEMAKRQQAEASTRRNLLGSGDRSDRNRTYNFPQGRVTDHRINLTLYRLDETMEGKLDLLIEPIVQEYQADQLAALAEQD
;
A
#
# COMPACT_ATOMS: atom_id res chain seq x y z
N PHE A 1 -24.58 -24.68 14.46
CA PHE A 1 -24.15 -25.77 15.37
C PHE A 1 -24.69 -25.45 16.76
N ARG A 2 -24.62 -26.40 17.71
CA ARG A 2 -25.09 -26.15 19.07
C ARG A 2 -24.16 -25.19 19.79
N SER A 3 -24.74 -24.22 20.48
CA SER A 3 -23.98 -23.29 21.30
C SER A 3 -23.31 -24.03 22.46
N SER A 4 -22.10 -23.62 22.83
CA SER A 4 -21.39 -24.17 23.99
C SER A 4 -21.54 -23.26 25.21
N GLY A 5 -21.67 -23.84 26.40
CA GLY A 5 -21.67 -23.09 27.66
C GLY A 5 -22.89 -23.31 28.55
N ALA A 6 -23.03 -22.46 29.57
CA ALA A 6 -24.09 -22.56 30.56
C ALA A 6 -25.47 -22.31 29.93
N GLY A 7 -26.26 -23.36 29.83
CA GLY A 7 -27.67 -23.28 29.47
C GLY A 7 -28.36 -24.62 29.65
N GLY A 8 -29.62 -24.57 30.05
CA GLY A 8 -30.43 -25.76 30.27
C GLY A 8 -30.77 -26.48 28.96
N GLN A 9 -31.90 -27.19 28.97
CA GLN A 9 -32.37 -27.99 27.84
C GLN A 9 -32.32 -27.25 26.49
N HIS A 10 -32.66 -25.96 26.48
CA HIS A 10 -32.66 -25.11 25.29
C HIS A 10 -31.30 -25.00 24.58
N VAL A 11 -30.16 -25.04 25.30
CA VAL A 11 -28.82 -25.00 24.67
C VAL A 11 -28.46 -26.36 24.06
N ASN A 12 -28.98 -27.45 24.63
CA ASN A 12 -28.77 -28.81 24.10
C ASN A 12 -29.65 -29.12 22.89
N THR A 13 -30.82 -28.49 22.78
CA THR A 13 -31.79 -28.76 21.70
C THR A 13 -31.77 -27.74 20.57
N THR A 14 -31.42 -26.48 20.84
CA THR A 14 -31.53 -25.38 19.86
C THR A 14 -30.18 -25.01 19.24
N ASP A 15 -30.10 -25.06 17.91
CA ASP A 15 -28.89 -24.72 17.15
C ASP A 15 -28.74 -23.20 16.93
N SER A 16 -28.43 -22.45 17.99
CA SER A 16 -28.30 -20.99 17.91
C SER A 16 -26.92 -20.47 17.52
N ALA A 17 -25.85 -21.28 17.58
CA ALA A 17 -24.49 -20.84 17.25
C ALA A 17 -24.23 -20.85 15.73
N ILE A 18 -23.59 -19.78 15.26
CA ILE A 18 -23.27 -19.56 13.86
C ILE A 18 -21.77 -19.50 13.65
N ARG A 19 -21.33 -20.11 12.55
CA ARG A 19 -20.00 -19.96 11.97
C ARG A 19 -20.18 -19.62 10.51
N ILE A 20 -19.53 -18.55 10.08
CA ILE A 20 -19.54 -18.08 8.70
C ILE A 20 -18.09 -18.13 8.20
N THR A 21 -17.92 -18.73 7.04
CA THR A 21 -16.63 -18.80 6.35
C THR A 21 -16.74 -18.01 5.06
N HIS A 22 -15.86 -17.02 4.90
CA HIS A 22 -15.71 -16.34 3.62
C HIS A 22 -14.78 -17.17 2.72
N LEU A 23 -15.36 -17.90 1.77
CA LEU A 23 -14.62 -18.87 0.93
C LEU A 23 -13.42 -18.24 0.20
N PRO A 24 -13.51 -17.03 -0.41
CA PRO A 24 -12.37 -16.46 -1.13
C PRO A 24 -11.17 -16.08 -0.25
N THR A 25 -11.41 -15.65 0.99
CA THR A 25 -10.31 -15.22 1.89
C THR A 25 -9.97 -16.25 2.97
N GLY A 26 -10.76 -17.32 3.10
CA GLY A 26 -10.64 -18.32 4.16
C GLY A 26 -10.96 -17.79 5.58
N ILE A 27 -11.40 -16.54 5.74
CA ILE A 27 -11.66 -15.95 7.06
C ILE A 27 -12.91 -16.60 7.66
N VAL A 28 -12.74 -17.15 8.86
CA VAL A 28 -13.82 -17.75 9.65
C VAL A 28 -14.17 -16.84 10.81
N VAL A 29 -15.47 -16.61 11.01
CA VAL A 29 -16.02 -15.91 12.17
C VAL A 29 -17.11 -16.77 12.79
N GLU A 30 -17.08 -16.88 14.11
CA GLU A 30 -18.10 -17.56 14.89
C GLU A 30 -18.72 -16.63 15.93
N CYS A 31 -20.01 -16.81 16.19
CA CYS A 31 -20.76 -16.02 17.17
C CYS A 31 -21.83 -16.91 17.82
N GLN A 32 -21.88 -16.88 19.16
CA GLN A 32 -22.82 -17.64 19.98
C GLN A 32 -23.38 -16.85 21.17
N ASP A 33 -23.24 -15.53 21.16
CA ASP A 33 -23.53 -14.66 22.32
C ASP A 33 -25.03 -14.60 22.64
N GLU A 34 -25.88 -14.66 21.62
CA GLU A 34 -27.33 -14.51 21.75
C GLU A 34 -28.04 -15.87 21.68
N ARG A 35 -29.21 -15.96 22.33
CA ARG A 35 -30.09 -17.14 22.21
C ARG A 35 -30.69 -17.30 20.82
N SER A 36 -30.77 -16.23 20.03
CA SER A 36 -31.34 -16.23 18.68
C SER A 36 -30.26 -16.35 17.61
N GLN A 37 -30.42 -17.35 16.75
CA GLN A 37 -29.56 -17.58 15.59
C GLN A 37 -29.48 -16.34 14.67
N HIS A 38 -30.59 -15.65 14.42
CA HIS A 38 -30.62 -14.49 13.53
C HIS A 38 -29.79 -13.32 14.07
N LYS A 39 -29.81 -13.11 15.39
CA LYS A 39 -28.98 -12.08 16.03
C LYS A 39 -27.50 -12.43 15.97
N ASN A 40 -27.14 -13.69 16.20
CA ASN A 40 -25.77 -14.18 16.02
C ASN A 40 -25.32 -14.05 14.56
N LYS A 41 -26.23 -14.22 13.58
CA LYS A 41 -25.93 -14.08 12.15
C LYS A 41 -25.57 -12.63 11.81
N ALA A 42 -26.38 -11.69 12.27
CA ALA A 42 -26.14 -10.27 12.04
C ALA A 42 -24.80 -9.80 12.63
N LYS A 43 -24.50 -10.22 13.88
CA LYS A 43 -23.20 -9.93 14.51
C LYS A 43 -22.03 -10.59 13.76
N ALA A 44 -22.14 -11.87 13.42
CA ALA A 44 -21.09 -12.59 12.70
C ALA A 44 -20.79 -11.97 11.33
N LEU A 45 -21.82 -11.53 10.58
CA LEU A 45 -21.63 -10.85 9.30
C LEU A 45 -20.95 -9.49 9.45
N SER A 46 -21.34 -8.70 10.46
CA SER A 46 -20.71 -7.41 10.75
C SER A 46 -19.21 -7.58 11.07
N VAL A 47 -18.88 -8.53 11.95
CA VAL A 47 -17.49 -8.84 12.31
C VAL A 47 -16.70 -9.39 11.12
N LEU A 48 -17.32 -10.25 10.30
CA LEU A 48 -16.69 -10.79 9.09
C LEU A 48 -16.34 -9.68 8.10
N GLY A 49 -17.27 -8.75 7.85
CA GLY A 49 -17.03 -7.59 7.00
C GLY A 49 -15.88 -6.72 7.52
N ALA A 50 -15.86 -6.44 8.83
CA ALA A 50 -14.78 -5.68 9.45
C ALA A 50 -13.41 -6.37 9.31
N ARG A 51 -13.34 -7.70 9.49
CA ARG A 51 -12.10 -8.48 9.33
C ARG A 51 -11.61 -8.51 7.88
N ILE A 52 -12.51 -8.68 6.92
CA ILE A 52 -12.16 -8.66 5.49
C ILE A 52 -11.61 -7.28 5.12
N HIS A 53 -12.29 -6.22 5.53
CA HIS A 53 -11.85 -4.85 5.26
C HIS A 53 -10.49 -4.54 5.90
N ALA A 54 -10.28 -4.95 7.16
CA ALA A 54 -9.00 -4.77 7.83
C ALA A 54 -7.86 -5.51 7.13
N ALA A 55 -8.10 -6.75 6.66
CA ALA A 55 -7.11 -7.52 5.92
C ALA A 55 -6.74 -6.86 4.59
N GLU A 56 -7.71 -6.36 3.84
CA GLU A 56 -7.46 -5.68 2.56
C GLU A 56 -6.73 -4.34 2.77
N MET A 57 -7.14 -3.57 3.78
CA MET A 57 -6.45 -2.33 4.14
C MET A 57 -4.99 -2.58 4.55
N ALA A 58 -4.73 -3.62 5.34
CA ALA A 58 -3.37 -4.00 5.72
C ALA A 58 -2.54 -4.39 4.50
N LYS A 59 -3.11 -5.19 3.58
CA LYS A 59 -2.45 -5.58 2.33
C LYS A 59 -2.11 -4.36 1.46
N ARG A 60 -3.05 -3.44 1.29
CA ARG A 60 -2.84 -2.19 0.55
C ARG A 60 -1.75 -1.33 1.19
N GLN A 61 -1.79 -1.14 2.50
CA GLN A 61 -0.78 -0.37 3.22
C GLN A 61 0.60 -1.00 3.13
N GLN A 62 0.70 -2.34 3.16
CA GLN A 62 1.98 -3.04 2.95
C GLN A 62 2.54 -2.80 1.55
N ALA A 63 1.70 -2.84 0.51
CA ALA A 63 2.09 -2.56 -0.86
C ALA A 63 2.51 -1.08 -1.07
N GLU A 64 1.80 -0.15 -0.44
CA GLU A 64 2.16 1.28 -0.46
C GLU A 64 3.45 1.54 0.33
N ALA A 65 3.66 0.85 1.45
CA ALA A 65 4.86 0.99 2.27
C ALA A 65 6.10 0.42 1.56
N SER A 66 5.97 -0.71 0.84
CA SER A 66 7.07 -1.28 0.07
C SER A 66 7.45 -0.38 -1.11
N THR A 67 6.48 0.09 -1.88
CA THR A 67 6.73 1.02 -2.99
C THR A 67 7.34 2.34 -2.51
N ARG A 68 6.80 2.93 -1.44
CA ARG A 68 7.34 4.15 -0.83
C ARG A 68 8.78 3.98 -0.34
N ARG A 69 9.08 2.86 0.32
CA ARG A 69 10.45 2.56 0.79
C ARG A 69 11.43 2.50 -0.37
N ASN A 70 11.05 1.88 -1.48
CA ASN A 70 11.90 1.79 -2.66
C ASN A 70 12.11 3.16 -3.32
N LEU A 71 11.07 4.00 -3.40
CA LEU A 71 11.15 5.33 -4.01
C LEU A 71 11.97 6.33 -3.18
N LEU A 72 11.91 6.24 -1.85
CA LEU A 72 12.69 7.11 -0.96
C LEU A 72 14.15 6.65 -0.82
N GLY A 73 14.46 5.42 -1.20
CA GLY A 73 15.79 4.84 -1.06
C GLY A 73 16.17 4.56 0.40
N SER A 74 17.46 4.31 0.62
CA SER A 74 18.01 4.00 1.96
C SER A 74 18.18 5.25 2.84
N GLY A 75 18.07 6.44 2.24
CA GLY A 75 18.41 7.72 2.87
C GLY A 75 19.92 8.01 2.89
N ASP A 76 20.74 7.15 2.27
CA ASP A 76 22.17 7.42 2.13
C ASP A 76 22.43 8.58 1.16
N ARG A 77 23.53 9.31 1.38
CA ARG A 77 23.94 10.42 0.52
C ARG A 77 24.27 9.97 -0.90
N SER A 78 24.57 8.70 -1.11
CA SER A 78 24.86 8.12 -2.42
C SER A 78 23.60 8.02 -3.30
N ASP A 79 22.43 7.85 -2.69
CA ASP A 79 21.13 7.69 -3.39
C ASP A 79 20.48 9.03 -3.78
N ARG A 80 21.24 10.12 -3.74
CA ARG A 80 20.70 11.47 -3.96
C ARG A 80 20.35 11.69 -5.44
N ASN A 81 19.09 12.04 -5.71
CA ASN A 81 18.68 12.44 -7.06
C ASN A 81 19.31 13.79 -7.47
N ARG A 82 19.27 14.80 -6.58
CA ARG A 82 19.71 16.17 -6.89
C ARG A 82 20.50 16.78 -5.74
N THR A 83 21.36 17.74 -6.06
CA THR A 83 22.02 18.61 -5.08
C THR A 83 21.76 20.06 -5.43
N TYR A 84 21.16 20.79 -4.50
CA TYR A 84 20.89 22.22 -4.58
C TYR A 84 21.97 22.97 -3.80
N ASN A 85 22.80 23.75 -4.49
CA ASN A 85 23.92 24.49 -3.91
C ASN A 85 23.64 25.99 -4.00
N PHE A 86 23.15 26.56 -2.90
CA PHE A 86 22.81 27.98 -2.79
C PHE A 86 24.02 28.93 -2.93
N PRO A 87 25.17 28.70 -2.25
CA PRO A 87 26.33 29.57 -2.40
C PRO A 87 26.83 29.75 -3.84
N GLN A 88 26.69 28.71 -4.68
CA GLN A 88 27.14 28.72 -6.07
C GLN A 88 25.97 28.88 -7.07
N GLY A 89 24.74 29.07 -6.59
CA GLY A 89 23.55 29.24 -7.43
C GLY A 89 23.28 28.10 -8.41
N ARG A 90 23.69 26.87 -8.08
CA ARG A 90 23.59 25.72 -9.01
C ARG A 90 22.75 24.57 -8.48
N VAL A 91 22.14 23.85 -9.41
CA VAL A 91 21.46 22.57 -9.18
C VAL A 91 22.11 21.50 -10.05
N THR A 92 22.46 20.37 -9.45
CA THR A 92 23.02 19.21 -10.14
C THR A 92 22.08 18.03 -9.97
N ASP A 93 21.65 17.41 -11.08
CA ASP A 93 20.93 16.13 -11.09
C ASP A 93 21.93 15.00 -11.35
N HIS A 94 22.07 14.09 -10.39
CA HIS A 94 23.08 13.02 -10.44
C HIS A 94 22.64 11.83 -11.29
N ARG A 95 21.35 11.76 -11.71
CA ARG A 95 20.85 10.66 -12.54
C ARG A 95 21.45 10.69 -13.94
N ILE A 96 21.60 11.90 -14.50
CA ILE A 96 22.17 12.16 -15.83
C ILE A 96 23.42 13.06 -15.77
N ASN A 97 23.92 13.37 -14.56
CA ASN A 97 25.03 14.28 -14.30
C ASN A 97 24.87 15.70 -14.91
N LEU A 98 23.64 16.18 -15.06
CA LEU A 98 23.34 17.52 -15.56
C LEU A 98 23.51 18.57 -14.46
N THR A 99 24.26 19.64 -14.74
CA THR A 99 24.42 20.78 -13.83
C THR A 99 23.92 22.07 -14.48
N LEU A 100 23.02 22.78 -13.79
CA LEU A 100 22.48 24.07 -14.21
C LEU A 100 22.83 25.16 -13.19
N TYR A 101 23.21 26.35 -13.69
CA TYR A 101 23.51 27.54 -12.89
C TYR A 101 22.31 28.49 -12.83
N ARG A 102 21.12 27.94 -12.57
CA ARG A 102 19.85 28.68 -12.52
C ARG A 102 19.01 28.23 -11.33
N LEU A 103 19.62 28.20 -10.14
CA LEU A 103 18.96 27.72 -8.93
C LEU A 103 17.69 28.53 -8.63
N ASP A 104 17.75 29.86 -8.70
CA ASP A 104 16.62 30.73 -8.34
C ASP A 104 15.41 30.46 -9.25
N GLU A 105 15.61 30.44 -10.57
CA GLU A 105 14.56 30.10 -11.55
C GLU A 105 13.96 28.71 -11.30
N THR A 106 14.81 27.74 -10.96
CA THR A 106 14.38 26.37 -10.63
C THR A 106 13.49 26.37 -9.39
N MET A 107 13.90 27.11 -8.35
CA MET A 107 13.16 27.21 -7.09
C MET A 107 11.86 28.01 -7.23
N GLU A 108 11.79 28.94 -8.19
CA GLU A 108 10.58 29.66 -8.58
C GLU A 108 9.61 28.81 -9.42
N GLY A 109 9.98 27.57 -9.76
CA GLY A 109 9.10 26.59 -10.41
C GLY A 109 9.35 26.37 -11.90
N LYS A 110 10.37 27.01 -12.50
CA LYS A 110 10.77 26.74 -13.90
C LYS A 110 11.58 25.44 -13.97
N LEU A 111 10.91 24.31 -13.80
CA LEU A 111 11.51 22.99 -13.72
C LEU A 111 11.70 22.28 -15.06
N ASP A 112 11.13 22.81 -16.15
CA ASP A 112 11.14 22.15 -17.46
C ASP A 112 12.57 21.87 -17.95
N LEU A 113 13.48 22.83 -17.72
CA LEU A 113 14.91 22.69 -18.04
C LEU A 113 15.62 21.55 -17.30
N LEU A 114 15.06 21.07 -16.18
CA LEU A 114 15.55 19.89 -15.46
C LEU A 114 14.80 18.62 -15.86
N ILE A 115 13.49 18.71 -16.11
CA ILE A 115 12.66 17.52 -16.32
C ILE A 115 12.81 17.00 -17.75
N GLU A 116 12.80 17.88 -18.76
CA GLU A 116 12.87 17.46 -20.16
C GLU A 116 14.12 16.63 -20.49
N PRO A 117 15.35 17.05 -20.09
CA PRO A 117 16.55 16.25 -20.40
C PRO A 117 16.52 14.87 -19.74
N ILE A 118 15.93 14.76 -18.55
CA ILE A 118 15.83 13.48 -17.82
C ILE A 118 14.85 12.55 -18.51
N VAL A 119 13.73 13.08 -18.98
CA VAL A 119 12.74 12.29 -19.73
C VAL A 119 13.32 11.82 -21.06
N GLN A 120 14.07 12.68 -21.75
CA GLN A 120 14.73 12.33 -23.01
C GLN A 120 15.77 11.22 -22.82
N GLU A 121 16.65 11.34 -21.82
CA GLU A 121 17.65 10.30 -21.53
C GLU A 121 16.98 8.98 -21.17
N TYR A 122 15.94 9.01 -20.34
CA TYR A 122 15.18 7.83 -19.97
C TYR A 122 14.51 7.15 -21.17
N GLN A 123 13.97 7.92 -22.12
CA GLN A 123 13.41 7.38 -23.36
C GLN A 123 14.51 6.75 -24.23
N ALA A 124 15.68 7.37 -24.32
CA ALA A 124 16.82 6.82 -25.04
C ALA A 124 17.29 5.49 -24.42
N ASP A 125 17.40 5.41 -23.09
CA ASP A 125 17.74 4.19 -22.35
C ASP A 125 16.73 3.06 -22.61
N GLN A 126 15.43 3.37 -22.59
CA GLN A 126 14.39 2.38 -22.88
C GLN A 126 14.48 1.85 -24.31
N LEU A 127 14.71 2.73 -25.29
CA LEU A 127 14.86 2.35 -26.69
C LEU A 127 16.13 1.53 -26.93
N ALA A 128 17.25 1.89 -26.29
CA ALA A 128 18.49 1.13 -26.36
C ALA A 128 18.33 -0.28 -25.77
N ALA A 129 17.69 -0.39 -24.59
CA ALA A 129 17.42 -1.68 -23.96
C ALA A 129 16.51 -2.58 -24.80
N LEU A 130 15.56 -2.01 -25.55
CA LEU A 130 14.73 -2.74 -26.52
C LEU A 130 15.55 -3.23 -27.72
N ALA A 131 16.42 -2.38 -28.27
CA ALA A 131 17.26 -2.74 -29.42
C ALA A 131 18.33 -3.80 -29.10
N GLU A 132 18.76 -3.94 -27.84
CA GLU A 132 19.67 -5.01 -27.38
C GLU A 132 18.97 -6.36 -27.16
N GLN A 133 17.64 -6.39 -27.11
CA GLN A 133 16.85 -7.61 -26.92
C GLN A 133 16.49 -8.31 -28.24
N ASP A 134 16.67 -7.64 -29.38
CA ASP A 134 16.52 -8.16 -30.74
C ASP A 134 17.86 -8.70 -31.31
#